data_AF-A0AAU1MVT9-F1
#
_entry.id   AF-A0AAU1MVT9-F1
#
_cell.length_a   1.000
_cell.length_b   1.000
_cell.length_c   1.000
_cell.angle_alpha   90.00
_cell.angle_beta   90.00
_cell.angle_gamma   90.00
#
_symmetry.space_group_name_H-M   'P 1'
#
loop_
_entity.id
_entity.type
_entity.pdbx_description
1 polymer ?
#
loop_
_entity_poly.entity_id
_entity_poly.type
_entity_poly.pdbx_seq_one_letter_code
_entity_poly.pdbx_strand_id
1 'polypeptide(L)'
;MSWPIALTDFGQFVIQGVAALSMLIAVIVKLGGFSGLGSMWDKLPDGHTHPLVGQWTAGFLTAYIVIKLFEYNGGMWNLAQRYMATDSAPSARRSAGLSAVLYLIWPAVLLFPSVAAAVLMPHVADAQQVYALMAKAYLPAGLVGLTLAGMFSHTMAMASSDANAISAVVTRDILPVVSRRARTMSTQAGLLAARVCTVVFVSISMIVAIEADHFGGVLGIIVALVAAVMGPISIPMLLGLLPAFRRCGPIAAISSWALGLGAYFLLKYDIEPSNQTWLVATPLVTSLVVYVGLGLLKPEPNDEADAIVAAVSSDGPQGAAVQAPAPTAATAD
;
A
#
# COMPACT_ATOMS: atom_id res chain seq x y z
N MET A 1 -12.37 10.29 -7.50
CA MET A 1 -13.20 9.11 -7.24
C MET A 1 -14.65 9.47 -7.56
N SER A 2 -15.41 8.64 -8.29
CA SER A 2 -16.82 8.95 -8.56
C SER A 2 -17.69 8.51 -7.38
N TRP A 3 -18.79 9.22 -7.14
CA TRP A 3 -19.77 8.91 -6.08
C TRP A 3 -20.23 7.43 -6.07
N PRO A 4 -20.53 6.80 -7.23
CA PRO A 4 -20.91 5.38 -7.25
C PRO A 4 -19.83 4.44 -6.71
N ILE A 5 -18.55 4.73 -6.98
CA ILE A 5 -17.43 3.90 -6.50
C ILE A 5 -17.30 4.01 -4.98
N ALA A 6 -17.49 5.21 -4.41
CA ALA A 6 -17.49 5.38 -2.96
C ALA A 6 -18.62 4.59 -2.28
N LEU A 7 -19.80 4.55 -2.89
CA LEU A 7 -20.93 3.79 -2.37
C LEU A 7 -20.69 2.28 -2.43
N THR A 8 -20.08 1.78 -3.51
CA THR A 8 -19.72 0.35 -3.61
C THR A 8 -18.67 -0.04 -2.60
N ASP A 9 -17.63 0.78 -2.40
CA ASP A 9 -16.58 0.54 -1.39
C ASP A 9 -17.16 0.52 0.02
N PHE A 10 -18.10 1.44 0.32
CA PHE A 10 -18.80 1.45 1.61
C PHE A 10 -19.67 0.21 1.81
N GLY A 11 -20.43 -0.20 0.78
CA GLY A 11 -21.23 -1.43 0.84
C GLY A 11 -20.37 -2.67 1.08
N GLN A 12 -19.20 -2.75 0.43
CA GLN A 12 -18.22 -3.82 0.65
C GLN A 12 -17.68 -3.82 2.07
N PHE A 13 -17.33 -2.65 2.60
CA PHE A 13 -16.90 -2.51 3.99
C PHE A 13 -17.96 -3.02 4.97
N VAL A 14 -19.24 -2.70 4.75
CA VAL A 14 -20.35 -3.19 5.60
C VAL A 14 -20.48 -4.71 5.50
N ILE A 15 -20.46 -5.27 4.28
CA ILE A 15 -20.56 -6.72 4.06
C ILE A 15 -19.42 -7.46 4.76
N GLN A 16 -18.19 -7.00 4.56
CA GLN A 16 -17.02 -7.55 5.24
C GLN A 16 -17.10 -7.34 6.75
N GLY A 17 -17.64 -6.21 7.19
CA GLY A 17 -17.87 -5.90 8.59
C GLY A 17 -18.75 -6.94 9.27
N VAL A 18 -19.90 -7.24 8.65
CA VAL A 18 -20.82 -8.27 9.14
C VAL A 18 -20.15 -9.65 9.14
N ALA A 19 -19.44 -10.02 8.08
CA ALA A 19 -18.75 -11.31 7.99
C ALA A 19 -17.67 -11.46 9.08
N ALA A 20 -16.80 -10.46 9.23
CA ALA A 20 -15.71 -10.44 10.20
C ALA A 20 -16.21 -10.46 11.65
N LEU A 21 -17.21 -9.64 11.98
CA LEU A 21 -17.79 -9.61 13.32
C LEU A 21 -18.54 -10.90 13.64
N SER A 22 -19.26 -11.47 12.67
CA SER A 22 -19.92 -12.77 12.85
C SER A 22 -18.90 -13.87 13.12
N MET A 23 -17.78 -13.85 12.39
CA MET A 23 -16.67 -14.78 12.57
C MET A 23 -16.02 -14.62 13.95
N LEU A 24 -15.72 -13.40 14.36
CA LEU A 24 -15.18 -13.09 15.68
C LEU A 24 -16.08 -13.62 16.79
N ILE A 25 -17.39 -13.34 16.72
CA ILE A 25 -18.38 -13.81 17.70
C ILE A 25 -18.43 -15.34 17.73
N ALA A 26 -18.48 -16.00 16.57
CA ALA A 26 -18.53 -17.46 16.48
C ALA A 26 -17.30 -18.11 17.14
N VAL A 27 -16.10 -17.55 16.91
CA VAL A 27 -14.86 -18.02 17.53
C VAL A 27 -14.87 -17.80 19.04
N ILE A 28 -15.26 -16.61 19.52
CA ILE A 28 -15.34 -16.32 20.96
C ILE A 28 -16.31 -17.29 21.65
N VAL A 29 -17.48 -17.54 21.07
CA VAL A 29 -18.44 -18.51 21.59
C VAL A 29 -17.82 -19.91 21.64
N LYS A 30 -17.09 -20.31 20.59
CA LYS A 30 -16.45 -21.63 20.53
C LYS A 30 -15.34 -21.81 21.56
N LEU A 31 -14.66 -20.73 21.94
CA LEU A 31 -13.65 -20.71 23.00
C LEU A 31 -14.28 -20.75 24.41
N GLY A 32 -15.60 -20.69 24.55
CA GLY A 32 -16.29 -20.65 25.85
C GLY A 32 -16.61 -19.23 26.33
N GLY A 33 -16.65 -18.26 25.42
CA GLY A 33 -16.90 -16.84 25.72
C GLY A 33 -15.61 -16.08 26.05
N PHE A 34 -15.75 -14.87 26.61
CA PHE A 34 -14.61 -14.00 26.93
C PHE A 34 -13.67 -14.61 27.99
N SER A 35 -14.18 -15.46 28.89
CA SER A 35 -13.36 -16.21 29.86
C SER A 35 -12.43 -17.22 29.18
N GLY A 36 -12.82 -17.72 28.00
CA GLY A 36 -12.05 -18.65 27.19
C GLY A 36 -10.80 -18.04 26.55
N LEU A 37 -10.74 -16.71 26.42
CA LEU A 37 -9.63 -16.01 25.75
C LEU A 37 -8.29 -16.21 26.48
N GLY A 38 -8.29 -16.15 27.81
CA GLY A 38 -7.08 -16.43 28.59
C GLY A 38 -6.62 -17.87 28.39
N SER A 39 -7.55 -18.83 28.47
CA SER A 39 -7.24 -20.25 28.27
C SER A 39 -6.80 -20.59 26.84
N MET A 40 -7.21 -19.79 25.84
CA MET A 40 -6.73 -19.92 24.47
C MET A 40 -5.26 -19.51 24.40
N TRP A 41 -4.91 -18.39 25.03
CA TRP A 41 -3.55 -17.87 25.03
C TRP A 41 -2.56 -18.87 25.63
N ASP A 42 -2.97 -19.55 26.71
CA ASP A 42 -2.17 -20.59 27.37
C ASP A 42 -2.04 -21.88 26.53
N LYS A 43 -2.95 -22.12 25.59
CA LYS A 43 -2.97 -23.31 24.73
C LYS A 43 -2.36 -23.07 23.35
N LEU A 44 -1.92 -21.86 23.05
CA LEU A 44 -1.25 -21.56 21.79
C LEU A 44 0.03 -22.41 21.69
N PRO A 45 0.34 -22.97 20.50
CA PRO A 45 1.57 -23.74 20.35
C PRO A 45 2.81 -22.90 20.65
N ASP A 46 3.88 -23.54 21.12
CA ASP A 46 5.12 -22.86 21.50
C ASP A 46 5.61 -21.91 20.40
N GLY A 47 6.05 -20.72 20.80
CA GLY A 47 6.52 -19.66 19.90
C GLY A 47 5.43 -18.75 19.32
N HIS A 48 4.14 -19.09 19.39
CA HIS A 48 3.06 -18.24 18.85
C HIS A 48 2.77 -16.98 19.69
N THR A 49 3.22 -16.96 20.93
CA THR A 49 3.15 -15.79 21.83
C THR A 49 4.39 -14.91 21.73
N HIS A 50 5.44 -15.35 21.03
CA HIS A 50 6.67 -14.60 20.90
C HIS A 50 6.47 -13.50 19.86
N PRO A 51 6.75 -12.23 20.19
CA PRO A 51 6.56 -11.11 19.26
C PRO A 51 7.50 -11.18 18.05
N LEU A 52 8.59 -11.93 18.16
CA LEU A 52 9.66 -12.04 17.16
C LEU A 52 10.02 -13.51 16.98
N VAL A 53 9.84 -14.04 15.77
CA VAL A 53 10.07 -15.46 15.46
C VAL A 53 10.71 -15.64 14.08
N GLY A 54 11.68 -16.56 13.99
CA GLY A 54 12.36 -16.91 12.74
C GLY A 54 12.97 -15.68 12.05
N GLN A 55 12.49 -15.41 10.83
CA GLN A 55 12.93 -14.29 9.98
C GLN A 55 12.38 -12.91 10.41
N TRP A 56 11.37 -12.89 11.28
CA TRP A 56 10.69 -11.67 11.75
C TRP A 56 11.39 -11.12 13.00
N THR A 57 12.61 -10.62 12.82
CA THR A 57 13.44 -10.07 13.91
C THR A 57 13.05 -8.64 14.29
N ALA A 58 13.55 -8.12 15.42
CA ALA A 58 13.36 -6.72 15.80
C ALA A 58 13.90 -5.75 14.73
N GLY A 59 15.02 -6.11 14.09
CA GLY A 59 15.59 -5.36 12.97
C GLY A 59 14.67 -5.35 11.76
N PHE A 60 14.09 -6.51 11.41
CA PHE A 60 13.08 -6.59 10.36
C PHE A 60 11.87 -5.70 10.67
N LEU A 61 11.31 -5.80 11.88
CA LEU A 61 10.12 -5.04 12.25
C LEU A 61 10.37 -3.53 12.22
N THR A 62 11.53 -3.10 12.70
CA THR A 62 11.94 -1.69 12.65
C THR A 62 12.03 -1.21 11.20
N ALA A 63 12.75 -1.95 10.35
CA ALA A 63 12.86 -1.61 8.92
C ALA A 63 11.49 -1.61 8.23
N TYR A 64 10.65 -2.59 8.54
CA TYR A 64 9.31 -2.73 7.97
C TYR A 64 8.38 -1.58 8.38
N ILE A 65 8.41 -1.14 9.65
CA ILE A 65 7.64 0.03 10.12
C ILE A 65 8.07 1.29 9.37
N VAL A 66 9.38 1.51 9.20
CA VAL A 66 9.88 2.67 8.45
C VAL A 66 9.41 2.59 7.00
N ILE A 67 9.53 1.43 6.34
CA ILE A 67 9.04 1.27 4.96
C ILE A 67 7.54 1.52 4.88
N LYS A 68 6.74 0.97 5.80
CA LYS A 68 5.30 1.16 5.80
C LYS A 68 4.90 2.61 6.05
N LEU A 69 5.66 3.35 6.86
CA LEU A 69 5.48 4.79 7.01
C LEU A 69 5.65 5.51 5.67
N PHE A 70 6.73 5.23 4.93
CA PHE A 70 6.98 5.88 3.65
C PHE A 70 6.02 5.40 2.54
N GLU A 71 5.79 4.09 2.43
CA GLU A 71 4.85 3.48 1.49
C GLU A 71 3.44 4.03 1.64
N TYR A 72 2.90 4.06 2.85
CA TYR A 72 1.50 4.46 3.06
C TYR A 72 1.27 5.94 2.79
N ASN A 73 2.24 6.79 3.16
CA ASN A 73 2.10 8.24 3.00
C ASN A 73 2.53 8.74 1.60
N GLY A 74 3.44 8.04 0.92
CA GLY A 74 4.04 8.52 -0.34
C GLY A 74 3.99 7.55 -1.52
N GLY A 75 3.90 6.24 -1.27
CA GLY A 75 3.95 5.21 -2.31
C GLY A 75 2.58 4.72 -2.80
N MET A 76 1.53 4.85 -2.00
CA MET A 76 0.19 4.34 -2.33
C MET A 76 -0.69 5.36 -3.06
N TRP A 77 -0.51 5.47 -4.37
CA TRP A 77 -1.26 6.42 -5.21
C TRP A 77 -2.78 6.21 -5.19
N ASN A 78 -3.23 4.96 -5.16
CA ASN A 78 -4.64 4.60 -5.06
C ASN A 78 -5.33 5.19 -3.81
N LEU A 79 -4.60 5.30 -2.70
CA LEU A 79 -5.08 5.90 -1.45
C LEU A 79 -5.01 7.42 -1.50
N ALA A 80 -3.94 7.99 -2.04
CA ALA A 80 -3.79 9.44 -2.21
C ALA A 80 -4.97 10.03 -2.99
N GLN A 81 -5.41 9.35 -4.05
CA GLN A 81 -6.58 9.73 -4.85
C GLN A 81 -7.88 9.83 -4.03
N ARG A 82 -8.01 9.07 -2.94
CA ARG A 82 -9.18 9.12 -2.05
C ARG A 82 -9.20 10.39 -1.22
N TYR A 83 -8.04 10.83 -0.72
CA TYR A 83 -7.92 12.10 0.01
C TYR A 83 -8.10 13.31 -0.92
N MET A 84 -7.55 13.25 -2.14
CA MET A 84 -7.72 14.30 -3.16
C MET A 84 -9.16 14.45 -3.65
N ALA A 85 -10.01 13.43 -3.46
CA ALA A 85 -11.41 13.49 -3.85
C ALA A 85 -12.32 14.12 -2.76
N THR A 86 -11.75 14.57 -1.64
CA THR A 86 -12.52 15.25 -0.59
C THR A 86 -12.69 16.73 -0.89
N ASP A 87 -13.79 17.32 -0.39
CA ASP A 87 -14.14 18.70 -0.71
C ASP A 87 -13.23 19.75 -0.05
N SER A 88 -12.46 19.36 0.99
CA SER A 88 -11.61 20.29 1.74
C SER A 88 -10.54 19.57 2.57
N ALA A 89 -9.45 20.28 2.89
CA ALA A 89 -8.37 19.76 3.74
C ALA A 89 -8.85 19.28 5.14
N PRO A 90 -9.77 19.97 5.85
CA PRO A 90 -10.33 19.45 7.09
C PRO A 90 -11.08 18.12 6.91
N SER A 91 -11.79 17.95 5.79
CA SER A 91 -12.47 16.68 5.48
C SER A 91 -11.46 15.56 5.20
N ALA A 92 -10.39 15.85 4.44
CA ALA A 92 -9.28 14.92 4.24
C ALA A 92 -8.66 14.48 5.58
N ARG A 93 -8.39 15.42 6.49
CA ARG A 93 -7.80 15.14 7.82
C ARG A 93 -8.71 14.26 8.69
N ARG A 94 -10.02 14.50 8.68
CA ARG A 94 -10.99 13.64 9.39
C ARG A 94 -11.02 12.23 8.79
N SER A 95 -11.00 12.12 7.46
CA SER A 95 -10.94 10.83 6.76
C SER A 95 -9.65 10.07 7.09
N ALA A 96 -8.51 10.75 7.12
CA ALA A 96 -7.23 10.18 7.52
C ALA A 96 -7.25 9.72 9.00
N GLY A 97 -7.82 10.53 9.90
CA GLY A 97 -7.98 10.16 11.31
C GLY A 97 -8.86 8.92 11.53
N LEU A 98 -10.01 8.84 10.84
CA LEU A 98 -10.86 7.65 10.87
C LEU A 98 -10.12 6.43 10.30
N SER A 99 -9.40 6.61 9.19
CA SER A 99 -8.59 5.54 8.58
C SER A 99 -7.54 5.03 9.55
N ALA A 100 -6.83 5.91 10.28
CA ALA A 100 -5.83 5.52 11.26
C ALA A 100 -6.42 4.70 12.43
N VAL A 101 -7.57 5.11 12.96
CA VAL A 101 -8.28 4.36 14.02
C VAL A 101 -8.72 2.99 13.52
N LEU A 102 -9.30 2.93 12.31
CA LEU A 102 -9.72 1.66 11.71
C LEU A 102 -8.52 0.75 11.41
N TYR A 103 -7.39 1.28 10.91
CA TYR A 103 -6.17 0.50 10.69
C TYR A 103 -5.58 -0.07 11.97
N LEU A 104 -5.81 0.58 13.12
CA LEU A 104 -5.37 0.06 14.41
C LEU A 104 -6.25 -1.08 14.92
N ILE A 105 -7.57 -0.94 14.81
CA ILE A 105 -8.55 -1.87 15.42
C ILE A 105 -8.92 -3.02 14.48
N TRP A 106 -9.13 -2.73 13.20
CA TRP A 106 -9.73 -3.64 12.24
C TRP A 106 -8.85 -4.88 11.95
N PRO A 107 -7.52 -4.77 11.78
CA PRO A 107 -6.67 -5.94 11.62
C PRO A 107 -6.74 -6.91 12.80
N ALA A 108 -6.87 -6.40 14.04
CA ALA A 108 -7.01 -7.27 15.21
C ALA A 108 -8.30 -8.10 15.14
N VAL A 109 -9.42 -7.50 14.71
CA VAL A 109 -10.70 -8.20 14.51
C VAL A 109 -10.57 -9.29 13.43
N LEU A 110 -9.92 -8.98 12.31
CA LEU A 110 -9.76 -9.91 11.18
C LEU A 110 -8.76 -11.04 11.45
N LEU A 111 -7.67 -10.74 12.16
CA LEU A 111 -6.61 -11.71 12.42
C LEU A 111 -6.91 -12.61 13.62
N PHE A 112 -7.77 -12.17 14.54
CA PHE A 112 -8.11 -12.94 15.73
C PHE A 112 -8.60 -14.36 15.43
N PRO A 113 -9.54 -14.61 14.49
CA PRO A 113 -9.91 -15.96 14.08
C PRO A 113 -8.72 -16.80 13.66
N SER A 114 -7.82 -16.25 12.83
CA SER A 114 -6.63 -16.94 12.35
C SER A 114 -5.67 -17.32 13.47
N VAL A 115 -5.51 -16.48 14.50
CA VAL A 115 -4.74 -16.81 15.71
C VAL A 115 -5.42 -17.93 16.50
N ALA A 116 -6.74 -17.83 16.70
CA ALA A 116 -7.50 -18.86 17.40
C ALA A 116 -7.51 -20.21 16.65
N ALA A 117 -7.33 -20.19 15.33
CA ALA A 117 -7.23 -21.39 14.50
C ALA A 117 -6.09 -22.32 14.92
N ALA A 118 -4.98 -21.77 15.45
CA ALA A 118 -3.86 -22.59 15.93
C ALA A 118 -4.27 -23.55 17.05
N VAL A 119 -5.29 -23.19 17.84
CA VAL A 119 -5.85 -24.03 18.91
C VAL A 119 -7.08 -24.82 18.42
N LEU A 120 -7.94 -24.18 17.62
CA LEU A 120 -9.22 -24.73 17.20
C LEU A 120 -9.13 -25.69 15.99
N MET A 121 -8.11 -25.53 15.16
CA MET A 121 -7.87 -26.28 13.91
C MET A 121 -6.37 -26.56 13.69
N PRO A 122 -5.69 -27.28 14.61
CA PRO A 122 -4.23 -27.47 14.57
C PRO A 122 -3.73 -28.28 13.37
N HIS A 123 -4.63 -28.94 12.62
CA HIS A 123 -4.28 -29.78 11.47
C HIS A 123 -4.27 -29.04 10.13
N VAL A 124 -4.56 -27.73 10.11
CA VAL A 124 -4.54 -26.96 8.86
C VAL A 124 -3.09 -26.66 8.47
N ALA A 125 -2.61 -27.32 7.41
CA ALA A 125 -1.25 -27.16 6.92
C ALA A 125 -1.04 -25.83 6.16
N ASP A 126 -2.06 -25.38 5.41
CA ASP A 126 -1.98 -24.16 4.61
C ASP A 126 -2.59 -22.96 5.35
N ALA A 127 -1.72 -22.06 5.82
CA ALA A 127 -2.09 -20.83 6.50
C ALA A 127 -3.01 -19.92 5.65
N GLN A 128 -2.92 -19.98 4.33
CA GLN A 128 -3.75 -19.15 3.44
C GLN A 128 -5.22 -19.57 3.43
N GLN A 129 -5.51 -20.83 3.74
CA GLN A 129 -6.87 -21.39 3.72
C GLN A 129 -7.58 -21.31 5.08
N VAL A 130 -6.84 -21.03 6.15
CA VAL A 130 -7.32 -21.05 7.54
C VAL A 130 -8.63 -20.26 7.69
N TYR A 131 -8.67 -19.02 7.21
CA TYR A 131 -9.84 -18.16 7.38
C TYR A 131 -11.10 -18.74 6.70
N ALA A 132 -10.95 -19.27 5.48
CA ALA A 132 -12.05 -19.87 4.72
C ALA A 132 -12.53 -21.19 5.36
N LEU A 133 -11.60 -22.02 5.86
CA LEU A 133 -11.93 -23.26 6.54
C LEU A 133 -12.66 -23.01 7.86
N MET A 134 -12.21 -22.02 8.63
CA MET A 134 -12.89 -21.65 9.86
C MET A 134 -14.28 -21.07 9.60
N ALA A 135 -14.45 -20.23 8.58
CA ALA A 135 -15.76 -19.74 8.17
C ALA A 135 -16.70 -20.92 7.86
N LYS A 136 -16.24 -21.89 7.07
CA LYS A 136 -17.02 -23.11 6.73
C LYS A 136 -17.40 -23.94 7.97
N ALA A 137 -16.55 -23.99 8.99
CA ALA A 137 -16.79 -24.81 10.17
C ALA A 137 -17.66 -24.14 11.24
N TYR A 138 -17.57 -22.82 11.38
CA TYR A 138 -18.17 -22.10 12.51
C TYR A 138 -19.29 -21.15 12.13
N LEU A 139 -19.46 -20.81 10.85
CA LEU A 139 -20.55 -19.96 10.39
C LEU A 139 -21.70 -20.78 9.77
N PRO A 140 -22.95 -20.34 9.91
CA PRO A 140 -24.07 -20.90 9.18
C PRO A 140 -23.93 -20.65 7.67
N ALA A 141 -24.56 -21.50 6.85
CA ALA A 141 -24.39 -21.50 5.39
C ALA A 141 -24.55 -20.11 4.73
N GLY A 142 -25.52 -19.30 5.19
CA GLY A 142 -25.71 -17.94 4.67
C GLY A 142 -24.52 -17.00 4.96
N LEU A 143 -23.93 -17.09 6.15
CA LEU A 143 -22.77 -16.27 6.54
C LEU A 143 -21.47 -16.76 5.91
N VAL A 144 -21.35 -18.06 5.61
CA VAL A 144 -20.24 -18.59 4.79
C VAL A 144 -20.27 -17.94 3.40
N GLY A 145 -21.44 -17.96 2.75
CA GLY A 145 -21.63 -17.31 1.45
C GLY A 145 -21.34 -15.81 1.50
N LEU A 146 -21.82 -15.11 2.54
CA LEU A 146 -21.55 -13.70 2.76
C LEU A 146 -20.05 -13.40 2.93
N THR A 147 -19.33 -14.25 3.68
CA THR A 147 -17.90 -14.12 3.91
C THR A 147 -17.12 -14.29 2.61
N LEU A 148 -17.39 -15.36 1.85
CA LEU A 148 -16.74 -15.61 0.56
C LEU A 148 -17.04 -14.49 -0.45
N ALA A 149 -18.31 -14.08 -0.55
CA ALA A 149 -18.71 -12.96 -1.40
C ALA A 149 -17.99 -11.65 -1.01
N GLY A 150 -17.86 -11.37 0.28
CA GLY A 150 -17.12 -10.22 0.79
C GLY A 150 -15.63 -10.26 0.45
N MET A 151 -14.98 -11.42 0.58
CA MET A 151 -13.57 -11.61 0.22
C MET A 151 -13.33 -11.37 -1.28
N PHE A 152 -14.16 -11.95 -2.15
CA PHE A 152 -14.05 -11.73 -3.59
C PHE A 152 -14.36 -10.28 -3.97
N SER A 153 -15.43 -9.69 -3.42
CA SER A 153 -15.84 -8.32 -3.73
C SER A 153 -14.74 -7.31 -3.36
N HIS A 154 -14.12 -7.44 -2.19
CA HIS A 154 -13.02 -6.58 -1.77
C HIS A 154 -11.76 -6.77 -2.63
N THR A 155 -11.42 -8.02 -2.97
CA THR A 155 -10.27 -8.30 -3.85
C THR A 155 -10.48 -7.66 -5.23
N MET A 156 -11.68 -7.78 -5.78
CA MET A 156 -12.06 -7.14 -7.05
C MET A 156 -12.00 -5.62 -6.97
N ALA A 157 -12.43 -5.01 -5.85
CA ALA A 157 -12.37 -3.57 -5.66
C ALA A 157 -10.93 -3.05 -5.59
N MET A 158 -10.06 -3.75 -4.85
CA MET A 158 -8.63 -3.41 -4.77
C MET A 158 -7.98 -3.51 -6.16
N ALA A 159 -8.17 -4.64 -6.85
CA ALA A 159 -7.60 -4.84 -8.19
C ALA A 159 -8.10 -3.81 -9.20
N SER A 160 -9.40 -3.47 -9.15
CA SER A 160 -9.99 -2.42 -9.98
C SER A 160 -9.41 -1.04 -9.66
N SER A 161 -9.25 -0.72 -8.37
CA SER A 161 -8.67 0.55 -7.92
C SER A 161 -7.24 0.71 -8.42
N ASP A 162 -6.41 -0.33 -8.33
CA ASP A 162 -5.02 -0.31 -8.78
C ASP A 162 -4.92 -0.23 -10.30
N ALA A 163 -5.72 -1.02 -11.02
CA ALA A 163 -5.75 -0.97 -12.49
C ALA A 163 -6.22 0.41 -13.00
N ASN A 164 -7.18 1.03 -12.33
CA ASN A 164 -7.64 2.39 -12.65
C ASN A 164 -6.53 3.42 -12.38
N ALA A 165 -5.86 3.33 -11.24
CA ALA A 165 -4.74 4.22 -10.89
C ALA A 165 -3.61 4.13 -11.92
N ILE A 166 -3.21 2.92 -12.30
CA ILE A 166 -2.16 2.67 -13.30
C ILE A 166 -2.59 3.18 -14.68
N SER A 167 -3.82 2.89 -15.11
CA SER A 167 -4.31 3.38 -16.40
C SER A 167 -4.34 4.92 -16.47
N ALA A 168 -4.66 5.59 -15.36
CA ALA A 168 -4.62 7.04 -15.27
C ALA A 168 -3.19 7.58 -15.39
N VAL A 169 -2.23 6.99 -14.67
CA VAL A 169 -0.80 7.37 -14.76
C VAL A 169 -0.26 7.15 -16.16
N VAL A 170 -0.54 5.99 -16.76
CA VAL A 170 -0.08 5.67 -18.11
C VAL A 170 -0.63 6.66 -19.12
N THR A 171 -1.93 6.98 -19.06
CA THR A 171 -2.55 7.86 -20.05
C THR A 171 -2.27 9.34 -19.85
N ARG A 172 -2.13 9.81 -18.60
CA ARG A 172 -1.94 11.24 -18.28
C ARG A 172 -0.49 11.65 -18.12
N ASP A 173 0.37 10.76 -17.60
CA ASP A 173 1.73 11.11 -17.23
C ASP A 173 2.75 10.52 -18.21
N ILE A 174 2.59 9.25 -18.59
CA ILE A 174 3.58 8.55 -19.43
C ILE A 174 3.36 8.82 -20.92
N LEU A 175 2.15 8.56 -21.41
CA LEU A 175 1.86 8.56 -22.84
C LEU A 175 2.13 9.93 -23.51
N PRO A 176 1.79 11.09 -22.90
CA PRO A 176 2.08 12.41 -23.46
C PRO A 176 3.57 12.74 -23.58
N VAL A 177 4.40 12.15 -22.71
CA VAL A 177 5.86 12.32 -22.71
C VAL A 177 6.49 11.43 -23.79
N VAL A 178 6.02 10.18 -23.91
CA VAL A 178 6.59 9.18 -24.82
C VAL A 178 6.15 9.40 -26.28
N SER A 179 4.95 9.96 -26.51
CA SER A 179 4.42 10.16 -27.85
C SER A 179 3.81 11.54 -28.05
N ARG A 180 4.33 12.30 -29.03
CA ARG A 180 3.76 13.60 -29.41
C ARG A 180 2.29 13.49 -29.84
N ARG A 181 1.92 12.36 -30.45
CA ARG A 181 0.55 12.08 -30.90
C ARG A 181 -0.41 11.87 -29.75
N ALA A 182 0.11 11.44 -28.60
CA ALA A 182 -0.68 11.25 -27.40
C ALA A 182 -1.13 12.56 -26.74
N ARG A 183 -0.32 13.62 -26.91
CA ARG A 183 -0.64 14.96 -26.39
C ARG A 183 -1.90 15.57 -26.99
N THR A 184 -2.24 15.16 -28.21
CA THR A 184 -3.41 15.66 -28.95
C THR A 184 -4.49 14.60 -29.10
N MET A 185 -4.49 13.57 -28.24
CA MET A 185 -5.51 12.52 -28.29
C MET A 185 -6.88 13.09 -27.92
N SER A 186 -7.90 12.70 -28.69
CA SER A 186 -9.28 12.97 -28.31
C SER A 186 -9.65 12.23 -27.02
N THR A 187 -10.65 12.73 -26.29
CA THR A 187 -11.15 12.10 -25.06
C THR A 187 -11.52 10.62 -25.27
N GLN A 188 -12.09 10.29 -26.44
CA GLN A 188 -12.45 8.91 -26.78
C GLN A 188 -11.22 8.02 -26.97
N ALA A 189 -10.19 8.52 -27.67
CA ALA A 189 -8.95 7.78 -27.87
C ALA A 189 -8.21 7.57 -26.53
N GLY A 190 -8.18 8.59 -25.66
CA GLY A 190 -7.60 8.49 -24.32
C GLY A 190 -8.33 7.45 -23.47
N LEU A 191 -9.66 7.41 -23.51
CA LEU A 191 -10.45 6.41 -22.81
C LEU A 191 -10.20 4.99 -23.34
N LEU A 192 -10.06 4.81 -24.65
CA LEU A 192 -9.70 3.52 -25.24
C LEU A 192 -8.31 3.08 -24.77
N ALA A 193 -7.33 3.98 -24.78
CA ALA A 193 -5.98 3.69 -24.28
C ALA A 193 -5.98 3.29 -22.79
N ALA A 194 -6.77 3.97 -21.96
CA ALA A 194 -6.94 3.61 -20.55
C ALA A 194 -7.50 2.19 -20.40
N ARG A 195 -8.58 1.85 -21.15
CA ARG A 195 -9.17 0.50 -21.12
C ARG A 195 -8.21 -0.59 -21.58
N VAL A 196 -7.46 -0.34 -22.65
CA VAL A 196 -6.44 -1.27 -23.15
C VAL A 196 -5.34 -1.46 -22.09
N CYS A 197 -4.88 -0.37 -21.46
CA CYS A 197 -3.90 -0.43 -20.38
C CYS A 197 -4.41 -1.27 -19.19
N THR A 198 -5.66 -1.07 -18.78
CA THR A 198 -6.28 -1.87 -17.71
C THR A 198 -6.30 -3.36 -18.06
N VAL A 199 -6.75 -3.73 -19.27
CA VAL A 199 -6.78 -5.14 -19.70
C VAL A 199 -5.38 -5.75 -19.70
N VAL A 200 -4.40 -5.06 -20.29
CA VAL A 200 -3.01 -5.53 -20.35
C VAL A 200 -2.44 -5.70 -18.93
N PHE A 201 -2.63 -4.72 -18.06
CA PHE A 201 -2.14 -4.77 -16.68
C PHE A 201 -2.74 -5.95 -15.90
N VAL A 202 -4.06 -6.15 -15.99
CA VAL A 202 -4.74 -7.27 -15.32
C VAL A 202 -4.29 -8.61 -15.89
N SER A 203 -4.11 -8.73 -17.21
CA SER A 203 -3.61 -9.95 -17.84
C SER A 203 -2.19 -10.30 -17.36
N ILE A 204 -1.28 -9.32 -17.30
CA ILE A 204 0.08 -9.55 -16.80
C ILE A 204 0.05 -9.94 -15.32
N SER A 205 -0.76 -9.24 -14.52
CA SER A 205 -0.91 -9.55 -13.09
C SER A 205 -1.43 -10.97 -12.86
N MET A 206 -2.36 -11.44 -13.71
CA MET A 206 -2.88 -12.81 -13.66
C MET A 206 -1.80 -13.85 -13.99
N ILE A 207 -0.96 -13.59 -14.99
CA ILE A 207 0.16 -14.47 -15.34
C ILE A 207 1.12 -14.58 -14.14
N VAL A 208 1.49 -13.47 -13.52
CA VAL A 208 2.35 -13.46 -12.31
C VAL A 208 1.68 -14.21 -11.15
N ALA A 209 0.37 -14.07 -10.99
CA ALA A 209 -0.37 -14.74 -9.91
C ALA A 209 -0.42 -16.27 -10.10
N ILE A 210 -0.58 -16.75 -11.35
CA ILE A 210 -0.54 -18.19 -11.66
C ILE A 210 0.85 -18.77 -11.38
N GLU A 211 1.90 -18.00 -11.66
CA GLU A 211 3.29 -18.41 -11.47
C GLU A 211 3.83 -18.11 -10.06
N ALA A 212 2.96 -17.78 -9.10
CA ALA A 212 3.40 -17.25 -7.80
C ALA A 212 4.33 -18.20 -7.02
N ASP A 213 4.14 -19.50 -7.15
CA ASP A 213 4.96 -20.52 -6.48
C ASP A 213 6.42 -20.48 -6.95
N HIS A 214 6.68 -20.16 -8.22
CA HIS A 214 8.03 -19.99 -8.75
C HIS A 214 8.76 -18.76 -8.19
N PHE A 215 8.03 -17.81 -7.59
CA PHE A 215 8.59 -16.58 -7.01
C PHE A 215 8.64 -16.60 -5.47
N GLY A 216 8.51 -17.77 -4.84
CA GLY A 216 8.51 -17.92 -3.38
C GLY A 216 7.15 -17.67 -2.73
N GLY A 217 6.07 -17.86 -3.50
CA GLY A 217 4.70 -17.69 -3.07
C GLY A 217 4.27 -16.22 -2.96
N VAL A 218 2.99 -16.03 -2.63
CA VAL A 218 2.34 -14.70 -2.58
C VAL A 218 3.05 -13.74 -1.63
N LEU A 219 3.38 -14.19 -0.42
CA LEU A 219 4.05 -13.36 0.58
C LEU A 219 5.47 -12.96 0.13
N GLY A 220 6.20 -13.87 -0.52
CA GLY A 220 7.53 -13.62 -1.06
C GLY A 220 7.53 -12.52 -2.12
N ILE A 221 6.58 -12.58 -3.07
CA ILE A 221 6.40 -11.55 -4.11
C ILE A 221 6.10 -10.19 -3.47
N ILE A 222 5.16 -10.13 -2.51
CA ILE A 222 4.75 -8.89 -1.86
C ILE A 222 5.95 -8.23 -1.17
N VAL A 223 6.68 -8.98 -0.34
CA VAL A 223 7.84 -8.46 0.38
C VAL A 223 8.93 -8.01 -0.59
N ALA A 224 9.18 -8.80 -1.64
CA ALA A 224 10.19 -8.48 -2.65
C ALA A 224 9.88 -7.18 -3.40
N LEU A 225 8.65 -7.01 -3.90
CA LEU A 225 8.26 -5.82 -4.66
C LEU A 225 8.24 -4.56 -3.78
N VAL A 226 7.72 -4.67 -2.56
CA VAL A 226 7.68 -3.55 -1.61
C VAL A 226 9.10 -3.10 -1.26
N ALA A 227 10.00 -4.05 -0.95
CA ALA A 227 11.39 -3.75 -0.63
C ALA A 227 12.14 -3.11 -1.81
N ALA A 228 11.96 -3.66 -3.02
CA ALA A 228 12.68 -3.23 -4.20
C ALA A 228 12.26 -1.84 -4.69
N VAL A 229 10.95 -1.57 -4.68
CA VAL A 229 10.39 -0.43 -5.42
C VAL A 229 9.77 0.61 -4.50
N MET A 230 8.96 0.18 -3.54
CA MET A 230 8.10 1.08 -2.78
C MET A 230 8.90 1.98 -1.83
N GLY A 231 9.90 1.41 -1.14
CA GLY A 231 10.80 2.17 -0.26
C GLY A 231 11.56 3.28 -1.00
N PRO A 232 12.33 2.96 -2.06
CA PRO A 232 13.11 3.96 -2.79
C PRO A 232 12.28 5.05 -3.48
N ILE A 233 11.06 4.77 -3.93
CA ILE A 233 10.17 5.78 -4.56
C ILE A 233 9.62 6.76 -3.50
N SER A 234 9.19 6.24 -2.36
CA SER A 234 8.46 7.03 -1.37
C SER A 234 9.33 8.04 -0.62
N ILE A 235 10.64 7.82 -0.52
CA ILE A 235 11.60 8.75 0.11
C ILE A 235 11.58 10.13 -0.56
N PRO A 236 11.95 10.28 -1.85
CA PRO A 236 11.97 11.59 -2.49
C PRO A 236 10.57 12.22 -2.57
N MET A 237 9.52 11.40 -2.71
CA MET A 237 8.14 11.89 -2.76
C MET A 237 7.68 12.52 -1.44
N LEU A 238 8.02 11.92 -0.29
CA LEU A 238 7.62 12.44 1.01
C LEU A 238 8.55 13.53 1.52
N LEU A 239 9.85 13.29 1.46
CA LEU A 239 10.82 14.23 2.00
C LEU A 239 10.84 15.52 1.18
N GLY A 240 10.68 15.45 -0.15
CA GLY A 240 10.64 16.64 -1.02
C GLY A 240 9.52 17.63 -0.69
N LEU A 241 8.46 17.20 -0.01
CA LEU A 241 7.38 18.08 0.47
C LEU A 241 7.72 18.81 1.77
N LEU A 242 8.79 18.43 2.47
CA LEU A 242 9.20 19.04 3.73
C LEU A 242 10.15 20.22 3.48
N PRO A 243 10.01 21.33 4.22
CA PRO A 243 10.89 22.50 4.10
C PRO A 243 12.39 22.20 4.28
N ALA A 244 12.72 21.17 5.04
CA ALA A 244 14.10 20.74 5.29
C ALA A 244 14.79 20.17 4.03
N PHE A 245 14.04 19.56 3.12
CA PHE A 245 14.59 18.90 1.93
C PHE A 245 14.25 19.63 0.62
N ARG A 246 13.72 20.86 0.67
CA ARG A 246 13.37 21.68 -0.51
C ARG A 246 14.50 21.87 -1.53
N ARG A 247 15.75 21.69 -1.11
CA ARG A 247 16.95 21.79 -1.97
C ARG A 247 17.31 20.48 -2.69
N CYS A 248 16.61 19.39 -2.41
CA CYS A 248 16.82 18.10 -3.05
C CYS A 248 16.08 18.07 -4.39
N GLY A 249 16.78 18.36 -5.48
CA GLY A 249 16.20 18.43 -6.81
C GLY A 249 15.98 17.08 -7.51
N PRO A 250 15.57 17.10 -8.79
CA PRO A 250 15.26 15.91 -9.58
C PRO A 250 16.42 14.91 -9.67
N ILE A 251 17.67 15.37 -9.73
CA ILE A 251 18.84 14.49 -9.78
C ILE A 251 18.95 13.68 -8.48
N ALA A 252 18.73 14.29 -7.32
CA ALA A 252 18.73 13.60 -6.04
C ALA A 252 17.60 12.55 -5.99
N ALA A 253 16.40 12.91 -6.46
CA ALA A 253 15.26 12.00 -6.50
C ALA A 253 15.51 10.77 -7.39
N ILE A 254 15.88 10.98 -8.66
CA ILE A 254 16.10 9.89 -9.63
C ILE A 254 17.28 9.01 -9.19
N SER A 255 18.38 9.61 -8.72
CA SER A 255 19.56 8.87 -8.26
C SER A 255 19.24 8.04 -7.01
N SER A 256 18.47 8.59 -6.07
CA SER A 256 18.06 7.86 -4.86
C SER A 256 17.20 6.64 -5.17
N TRP A 257 16.27 6.76 -6.11
CA TRP A 257 15.45 5.67 -6.57
C TRP A 257 16.29 4.60 -7.30
N ALA A 258 17.10 5.02 -8.26
CA ALA A 258 17.91 4.11 -9.08
C ALA A 258 18.96 3.35 -8.25
N LEU A 259 19.66 4.03 -7.35
CA LEU A 259 20.67 3.41 -6.48
C LEU A 259 20.03 2.56 -5.37
N GLY A 260 18.87 2.95 -4.85
CA GLY A 260 18.11 2.11 -3.92
C GLY A 260 17.67 0.79 -4.57
N LEU A 261 17.10 0.87 -5.78
CA LEU A 261 16.74 -0.31 -6.56
C LEU A 261 17.96 -1.15 -6.94
N GLY A 262 19.07 -0.52 -7.35
CA GLY A 262 20.33 -1.21 -7.63
C GLY A 262 20.86 -1.98 -6.42
N ALA A 263 20.82 -1.37 -5.22
CA ALA A 263 21.21 -2.02 -3.98
C ALA A 263 20.34 -3.24 -3.63
N TYR A 264 19.03 -3.20 -3.93
CA TYR A 264 18.17 -4.38 -3.82
C TYR A 264 18.65 -5.53 -4.71
N PHE A 265 18.92 -5.26 -5.98
CA PHE A 265 19.36 -6.27 -6.94
C PHE A 265 20.72 -6.88 -6.57
N LEU A 266 21.68 -6.04 -6.17
CA LEU A 266 23.00 -6.51 -5.71
C LEU A 266 22.87 -7.45 -4.50
N LEU A 267 22.04 -7.10 -3.51
CA LEU A 267 21.83 -7.95 -2.33
C LEU A 267 21.07 -9.23 -2.63
N LYS A 268 20.17 -9.21 -3.61
CA LYS A 268 19.36 -10.36 -3.96
C LYS A 268 20.14 -11.40 -4.76
N TYR A 269 21.07 -10.96 -5.62
CA TYR A 269 21.71 -11.82 -6.62
C TYR A 269 23.22 -12.01 -6.42
N ASP A 270 23.96 -11.04 -5.86
CA ASP A 270 25.44 -11.09 -5.78
C ASP A 270 25.99 -11.30 -4.37
N ILE A 271 25.28 -10.83 -3.33
CA ILE A 271 25.74 -10.95 -1.94
C ILE A 271 25.06 -12.17 -1.30
N GLU A 272 25.86 -13.07 -0.70
CA GLU A 272 25.47 -14.25 0.13
C GLU A 272 24.12 -14.08 0.85
N PRO A 273 23.33 -15.16 1.08
CA PRO A 273 21.92 -15.10 1.46
C PRO A 273 21.68 -14.10 2.59
N SER A 274 21.37 -12.87 2.18
CA SER A 274 21.28 -11.76 3.10
C SER A 274 20.00 -11.97 3.89
N ASN A 275 20.11 -11.86 5.22
CA ASN A 275 18.94 -11.96 6.10
C ASN A 275 17.83 -11.04 5.56
N GLN A 276 16.58 -11.50 5.58
CA GLN A 276 15.41 -10.76 5.05
C GLN A 276 15.36 -9.30 5.53
N THR A 277 15.89 -9.02 6.72
CA THR A 277 16.10 -7.66 7.22
C THR A 277 16.95 -6.79 6.28
N TRP A 278 18.10 -7.27 5.80
CA TRP A 278 19.01 -6.52 4.93
C TRP A 278 18.45 -6.33 3.54
N LEU A 279 17.76 -7.36 3.00
CA LEU A 279 17.08 -7.28 1.71
C LEU A 279 16.02 -6.17 1.68
N VAL A 280 15.38 -5.94 2.82
CA VAL A 280 14.31 -4.95 3.00
C VAL A 280 14.86 -3.57 3.37
N ALA A 281 15.84 -3.50 4.28
CA ALA A 281 16.35 -2.23 4.80
C ALA A 281 17.29 -1.51 3.83
N THR A 282 18.16 -2.24 3.12
CA THR A 282 19.25 -1.63 2.33
C THR A 282 18.76 -0.74 1.19
N PRO A 283 17.74 -1.11 0.39
CA PRO A 283 17.23 -0.25 -0.68
C PRO A 283 16.72 1.09 -0.14
N LEU A 284 16.03 1.04 1.01
CA LEU A 284 15.51 2.22 1.70
C LEU A 284 16.64 3.09 2.24
N VAL A 285 17.58 2.50 2.99
CA VAL A 285 18.71 3.25 3.58
C VAL A 285 19.58 3.86 2.48
N THR A 286 19.85 3.11 1.42
CA THR A 286 20.63 3.60 0.28
C THR A 286 19.93 4.78 -0.39
N SER A 287 18.62 4.65 -0.68
CA SER A 287 17.84 5.73 -1.25
C SER A 287 17.85 6.97 -0.34
N LEU A 288 17.67 6.81 0.98
CA LEU A 288 17.66 7.92 1.92
C LEU A 288 19.02 8.63 1.96
N VAL A 289 20.11 7.86 2.09
CA VAL A 289 21.47 8.40 2.13
C VAL A 289 21.82 9.12 0.83
N VAL A 290 21.46 8.55 -0.33
CA VAL A 290 21.71 9.18 -1.63
C VAL A 290 20.88 10.46 -1.78
N TYR A 291 19.60 10.43 -1.42
CA TYR A 291 18.71 11.58 -1.55
C TYR A 291 19.21 12.76 -0.71
N VAL A 292 19.48 12.52 0.57
CA VAL A 292 19.98 13.53 1.50
C VAL A 292 21.40 13.95 1.14
N GLY A 293 22.28 13.00 0.82
CA GLY A 293 23.66 13.27 0.45
C GLY A 293 23.78 14.15 -0.78
N LEU A 294 23.02 13.86 -1.84
CA LEU A 294 22.99 14.70 -3.05
C LEU A 294 22.34 16.05 -2.77
N GLY A 295 21.28 16.11 -1.95
CA GLY A 295 20.67 17.38 -1.53
C GLY A 295 21.61 18.30 -0.75
N LEU A 296 22.55 17.72 0.00
CA LEU A 296 23.57 18.47 0.75
C LEU A 296 24.79 18.84 -0.11
N LEU A 297 25.27 17.92 -0.95
CA LEU A 297 26.48 18.10 -1.76
C LEU A 297 26.23 18.90 -3.04
N LYS A 298 25.06 18.74 -3.65
CA LYS A 298 24.65 19.38 -4.90
C LYS A 298 23.20 19.87 -4.80
N PRO A 299 22.93 20.91 -3.99
CA PRO A 299 21.60 21.48 -3.86
C PRO A 299 21.13 22.05 -5.20
N GLU A 300 19.89 21.75 -5.56
CA GLU A 300 19.22 22.23 -6.78
C GLU A 300 17.99 23.05 -6.38
N PRO A 301 18.17 24.35 -6.02
CA PRO A 301 17.05 25.20 -5.63
C PRO A 301 16.12 25.42 -6.83
N ASN A 302 14.82 25.38 -6.57
CA ASN A 302 13.79 25.68 -7.56
C ASN A 302 12.72 26.56 -6.91
N ASP A 303 12.55 27.77 -7.43
CA ASP A 303 11.61 28.77 -6.90
C ASP A 303 10.16 28.29 -6.96
N GLU A 304 9.79 27.51 -7.98
CA GLU A 304 8.46 26.93 -8.10
C GLU A 304 8.21 25.85 -7.04
N ALA A 305 9.21 24.99 -6.81
CA ALA A 305 9.15 23.98 -5.75
C ALA A 305 9.09 24.63 -4.36
N ASP A 306 9.89 25.68 -4.13
CA ASP A 306 9.88 26.44 -2.88
C ASP A 306 8.53 27.12 -2.62
N ALA A 307 7.90 27.68 -3.66
CA ALA A 307 6.56 28.26 -3.57
C ALA A 307 5.50 27.20 -3.20
N ILE A 308 5.57 26.02 -3.80
CA ILE A 308 4.65 24.91 -3.49
C ILE A 308 4.85 24.43 -2.04
N VAL A 309 6.09 24.20 -1.61
CA VAL A 309 6.41 23.77 -0.24
C VAL A 309 5.97 24.82 0.78
N ALA A 310 6.17 26.10 0.48
CA ALA A 310 5.70 27.20 1.33
C ALA A 310 4.17 27.24 1.42
N ALA A 311 3.47 27.10 0.30
CA ALA A 311 2.00 27.07 0.27
C ALA A 311 1.45 25.91 1.12
N VAL A 312 1.97 24.70 0.93
CA VAL A 312 1.57 23.51 1.71
C VAL A 312 1.90 23.66 3.20
N SER A 313 3.00 24.32 3.56
CA SER A 313 3.41 24.50 4.95
C SER A 313 2.67 25.64 5.67
N SER A 314 1.97 26.51 4.92
CA SER A 314 1.38 27.76 5.43
C SER A 314 -0.08 27.64 5.89
N ASP A 315 -0.63 26.43 6.01
CA ASP A 315 -2.01 26.17 6.46
C ASP A 315 -2.27 26.69 7.89
N GLY A 316 -2.54 27.98 7.99
CA GLY A 316 -3.33 28.62 9.03
C GLY A 316 -4.83 28.40 8.80
N PRO A 317 -5.71 28.83 9.73
CA PRO A 317 -7.11 28.37 9.84
C PRO A 317 -8.09 28.81 8.74
N GLN A 318 -7.64 29.21 7.54
CA GLN A 318 -8.52 29.68 6.47
C GLN A 318 -8.10 29.05 5.14
N GLY A 319 -8.91 28.08 4.70
CA GLY A 319 -8.73 27.37 3.44
C GLY A 319 -8.92 28.27 2.24
N ALA A 320 -7.82 28.75 1.67
CA ALA A 320 -7.78 29.11 0.27
C ALA A 320 -7.40 27.86 -0.52
N ALA A 321 -8.24 27.48 -1.50
CA ALA A 321 -7.94 26.36 -2.39
C ALA A 321 -6.58 26.58 -3.05
N VAL A 322 -5.65 25.65 -2.81
CA VAL A 322 -4.32 25.63 -3.44
C VAL A 322 -4.54 25.47 -4.95
N GLN A 323 -4.45 26.56 -5.70
CA GLN A 323 -4.37 26.50 -7.16
C GLN A 323 -2.91 26.22 -7.52
N ALA A 324 -2.68 25.11 -8.22
CA ALA A 324 -1.39 24.84 -8.83
C ALA A 324 -1.01 25.99 -9.79
N PRO A 325 0.26 26.42 -9.84
CA PRO A 325 0.69 27.41 -10.82
C PRO A 325 0.34 26.97 -12.24
N ALA A 326 -0.14 27.90 -13.05
CA ALA A 326 -0.37 27.62 -14.47
C ALA A 326 0.98 27.28 -15.14
N PRO A 327 1.05 26.25 -16.00
CA PRO A 327 2.28 25.91 -16.69
C PRO A 327 2.75 27.13 -17.49
N THR A 328 3.99 27.55 -17.25
CA THR A 328 4.65 28.61 -18.03
C THR A 328 4.58 28.21 -19.50
N ALA A 329 3.89 29.03 -20.30
CA ALA A 329 3.92 28.89 -21.74
C ALA A 329 5.38 28.99 -22.17
N ALA A 330 5.91 27.91 -22.73
CA ALA A 330 7.21 27.94 -23.39
C ALA A 330 7.14 29.02 -24.46
N THR A 331 7.86 30.12 -24.24
CA THR A 331 8.14 31.13 -25.25
C THR A 331 8.87 30.41 -26.38
N ALA A 332 8.19 30.23 -27.50
CA ALA A 332 8.81 29.84 -28.74
C ALA A 332 9.56 31.06 -29.28
N ASP A 333 10.87 31.07 -29.11
CA ASP A 333 11.83 31.77 -29.96
C ASP A 333 12.86 30.75 -30.44
#